data_AF-A0A1J4V868-F1
#
_entry.id   AF-A0A1J4V868-F1
#
_cell.length_a   1.000
_cell.length_b   1.000
_cell.length_c   1.000
_cell.angle_alpha   90.00
_cell.angle_beta   90.00
_cell.angle_gamma   90.00
#
_symmetry.space_group_name_H-M   'P 1'
#
loop_
_entity.id
_entity.type
_entity.pdbx_description
1 polymer ?
#
loop_
_entity_poly.entity_id
_entity_poly.type
_entity_poly.pdbx_seq_one_letter_code
_entity_poly.pdbx_strand_id
1 'polypeptide(L)'
;MRWNSYDFVLSTDIQFNGASFDYCPDIEAYKHADIKTEYQTIVSPELSRVYSRAARSYESADQSICAHVRAIDHQLPFPAEFFQCLLQKPSHYVDFKGRVGEIMDIVRRNHTVINGIFHKAFAEFYGWGAQIDKTIYSEVDTCFRFLDDELRSILKGYLTQKPQRSIFMLDIESSPASFDWLEPVYQTLKWHLRNYGLDFIASVSGKGYHFISQIPLYTGDYGYDDGKGHLNYAMINLMAVGGAIRPETVDHLVSVRWGSRKLAPTPLLSQRAYQGMIKLQQFFAVNTADEIRRSLSSKSMAPWVNFTDSENDTVILDLTSMLRQSEMAVFGSVGSLYNKSRYPYKVRLIRSRNGHEYFNNDLSWMHHTRNDLGAAKMHLVHSGGRIPDGTRGIENMLQAYSKSRIKRELHDPCDRDINPDRIRDFINSNYREIWRRCPSILHDIEKAQPNFLSPQSLKWVYEQMANKGFSILDMMTLSKAVYCDPVKRVDIDPKYSKDEWCRWPAVLMGEWFKG
;
A
#
# COMPACT_ATOMS: atom_id res chain seq x y z
N MET A 1 -25.71 -25.26 0.18
CA MET A 1 -25.70 -23.91 0.80
C MET A 1 -24.84 -22.99 -0.05
N ARG A 2 -25.37 -21.86 -0.55
CA ARG A 2 -24.65 -20.92 -1.44
C ARG A 2 -23.69 -20.02 -0.62
N TRP A 3 -22.63 -19.51 -1.25
CA TRP A 3 -21.70 -18.52 -0.66
C TRP A 3 -22.39 -17.19 -0.29
N ASN A 4 -23.61 -17.00 -0.78
CA ASN A 4 -24.46 -15.81 -0.64
C ASN A 4 -25.15 -15.72 0.74
N SER A 5 -24.57 -16.29 1.80
CA SER A 5 -25.14 -16.11 3.15
C SER A 5 -24.87 -14.70 3.64
N TYR A 6 -25.89 -14.07 4.21
CA TYR A 6 -25.84 -12.73 4.81
C TYR A 6 -24.58 -12.46 5.67
N ASP A 7 -24.08 -13.45 6.40
CA ASP A 7 -22.88 -13.33 7.23
C ASP A 7 -21.58 -13.07 6.44
N PHE A 8 -21.47 -13.61 5.22
CA PHE A 8 -20.33 -13.37 4.33
C PHE A 8 -20.38 -11.96 3.73
N VAL A 9 -21.58 -11.50 3.38
CA VAL A 9 -21.84 -10.15 2.88
C VAL A 9 -21.54 -9.11 3.96
N LEU A 10 -22.03 -9.31 5.18
CA LEU A 10 -21.81 -8.41 6.31
C LEU A 10 -20.34 -8.37 6.74
N SER A 11 -19.65 -9.51 6.80
CA SER A 11 -18.20 -9.53 7.10
C SER A 11 -17.37 -8.83 6.03
N THR A 12 -17.78 -8.92 4.77
CA THR A 12 -17.16 -8.24 3.63
C THR A 12 -17.46 -6.73 3.64
N ASP A 13 -18.69 -6.30 3.96
CA ASP A 13 -19.09 -4.89 4.08
C ASP A 13 -18.44 -4.19 5.29
N ILE A 14 -18.37 -4.86 6.45
CA ILE A 14 -17.64 -4.39 7.63
C ILE A 14 -16.14 -4.28 7.33
N GLN A 15 -15.59 -5.26 6.58
CA GLN A 15 -14.23 -5.20 6.10
C GLN A 15 -14.00 -4.02 5.14
N PHE A 16 -14.90 -3.76 4.19
CA PHE A 16 -14.77 -2.67 3.20
C PHE A 16 -15.03 -1.29 3.79
N ASN A 17 -16.04 -1.11 4.65
CA ASN A 17 -16.42 0.21 5.15
C ASN A 17 -15.66 0.64 6.41
N GLY A 18 -14.89 -0.25 7.04
CA GLY A 18 -14.07 0.11 8.20
C GLY A 18 -14.87 0.51 9.44
N ALA A 19 -16.11 0.03 9.56
CA ALA A 19 -17.03 0.35 10.64
C ALA A 19 -16.45 0.09 12.05
N SER A 20 -16.67 1.02 12.98
CA SER A 20 -16.61 0.78 14.43
C SER A 20 -17.68 -0.26 14.83
N PHE A 21 -17.56 -0.79 16.05
CA PHE A 21 -18.43 -1.84 16.59
C PHE A 21 -19.93 -1.50 16.46
N ASP A 22 -20.27 -0.21 16.37
CA ASP A 22 -21.62 0.32 16.45
C ASP A 22 -22.27 0.68 15.10
N TYR A 23 -21.55 0.51 13.97
CA TYR A 23 -22.04 0.87 12.63
C TYR A 23 -22.65 -0.32 11.86
N CYS A 24 -23.36 -1.20 12.55
CA CYS A 24 -24.34 -2.08 11.92
C CYS A 24 -25.67 -1.85 12.65
N PRO A 25 -26.49 -0.87 12.21
CA PRO A 25 -27.64 -0.42 13.01
C PRO A 25 -28.68 -1.51 13.22
N ASP A 26 -28.80 -2.45 12.29
CA ASP A 26 -29.68 -3.60 12.38
C ASP A 26 -29.37 -4.52 11.18
N ILE A 27 -29.39 -5.84 11.39
CA ILE A 27 -29.34 -6.83 10.31
C ILE A 27 -30.56 -6.66 9.37
N GLU A 28 -31.67 -6.13 9.89
CA GLU A 28 -32.89 -5.81 9.15
C GLU A 28 -32.68 -4.71 8.10
N ALA A 29 -31.70 -3.80 8.28
CA ALA A 29 -31.42 -2.73 7.32
C ALA A 29 -30.93 -3.25 5.95
N TYR A 30 -30.45 -4.50 5.91
CA TYR A 30 -29.99 -5.19 4.70
C TYR A 30 -31.04 -6.14 4.10
N LYS A 31 -32.28 -6.20 4.64
CA LYS A 31 -33.38 -7.01 4.06
C LYS A 31 -33.82 -6.55 2.67
N HIS A 32 -33.52 -5.30 2.30
CA HIS A 32 -33.83 -4.76 0.97
C HIS A 32 -32.74 -5.01 -0.07
N ALA A 33 -31.60 -5.59 0.30
CA ALA A 33 -30.65 -6.11 -0.66
C ALA A 33 -31.32 -7.31 -1.35
N ASP A 34 -31.71 -7.15 -2.61
CA ASP A 34 -32.43 -8.16 -3.37
C ASP A 34 -31.55 -9.41 -3.55
N ILE A 35 -31.66 -10.36 -2.61
CA ILE A 35 -30.88 -11.60 -2.55
C ILE A 35 -31.30 -12.61 -3.64
N LYS A 36 -32.27 -12.24 -4.49
CA LYS A 36 -32.83 -13.15 -5.50
C LYS A 36 -31.98 -13.27 -6.75
N THR A 37 -30.98 -12.41 -6.93
CA THR A 37 -30.02 -12.53 -8.03
C THR A 37 -28.83 -13.38 -7.62
N GLU A 38 -28.32 -14.20 -8.55
CA GLU A 38 -27.13 -15.04 -8.34
C GLU A 38 -25.84 -14.22 -8.09
N TYR A 39 -25.90 -12.89 -8.22
CA TYR A 39 -24.76 -11.98 -8.19
C TYR A 39 -25.04 -10.81 -7.24
N GLN A 40 -24.27 -10.67 -6.17
CA GLN A 40 -24.41 -9.58 -5.21
C GLN A 40 -23.36 -8.49 -5.45
N THR A 41 -23.83 -7.24 -5.55
CA THR A 41 -23.02 -6.03 -5.42
C THR A 41 -23.45 -5.36 -4.11
N ILE A 42 -22.56 -5.25 -3.13
CA ILE A 42 -22.88 -4.55 -1.88
C ILE A 42 -22.61 -3.07 -2.12
N VAL A 43 -23.68 -2.27 -2.20
CA VAL A 43 -23.58 -0.81 -2.29
C VAL A 43 -23.97 -0.26 -0.93
N SER A 44 -23.07 0.49 -0.29
CA SER A 44 -23.37 1.18 0.97
C SER A 44 -24.60 2.11 0.80
N PRO A 45 -25.55 2.15 1.76
CA PRO A 45 -26.67 3.10 1.77
C PRO A 45 -26.25 4.58 1.75
N GLU A 46 -25.00 4.89 2.06
CA GLU A 46 -24.48 6.27 2.01
C GLU A 46 -24.10 6.67 0.58
N LEU A 47 -23.64 5.72 -0.23
CA LEU A 47 -23.35 5.93 -1.66
C LEU A 47 -24.62 6.27 -2.44
N SER A 48 -25.75 5.64 -2.12
CA SER A 48 -27.04 5.98 -2.75
C SER A 48 -27.54 7.39 -2.41
N ARG A 49 -27.18 7.90 -1.23
CA ARG A 49 -27.50 9.27 -0.78
C ARG A 49 -26.72 10.34 -1.54
N VAL A 50 -25.45 10.07 -1.87
CA VAL A 50 -24.57 11.00 -2.61
C VAL A 50 -24.82 10.96 -4.12
N TYR A 51 -25.23 9.80 -4.66
CA TYR A 51 -25.42 9.59 -6.10
C TYR A 51 -26.90 9.52 -6.55
N SER A 52 -27.78 10.29 -5.90
CA SER A 52 -29.24 10.25 -6.11
C SER A 52 -29.71 10.53 -7.57
N ARG A 53 -28.83 11.02 -8.45
CA ARG A 53 -29.12 11.26 -9.88
C ARG A 53 -28.57 10.22 -10.86
N ALA A 54 -27.80 9.22 -10.40
CA ALA A 54 -27.30 8.12 -11.23
C ALA A 54 -28.30 6.94 -11.35
N ALA A 55 -29.48 7.06 -10.76
CA ALA A 55 -30.46 5.98 -10.62
C ALA A 55 -31.27 5.65 -11.89
N ARG A 56 -30.71 5.78 -13.10
CA ARG A 56 -31.40 5.39 -14.35
C ARG A 56 -30.47 4.77 -15.40
N SER A 57 -29.88 3.64 -15.05
CA SER A 57 -29.66 2.49 -15.94
C SER A 57 -28.83 1.47 -15.15
N TYR A 58 -29.12 0.20 -15.34
CA TYR A 58 -28.37 -0.89 -14.75
C TYR A 58 -26.94 -0.92 -15.32
N GLU A 59 -26.04 -0.06 -14.87
CA GLU A 59 -24.62 -0.10 -15.19
C GLU A 59 -23.80 0.50 -14.04
N SER A 60 -22.78 -0.24 -13.64
CA SER A 60 -22.11 -0.22 -12.34
C SER A 60 -21.67 1.16 -11.83
N ALA A 61 -22.25 1.58 -10.71
CA ALA A 61 -21.51 2.38 -9.74
C ALA A 61 -20.36 1.51 -9.19
N ASP A 62 -19.15 2.05 -9.28
CA ASP A 62 -17.98 1.66 -8.48
C ASP A 62 -17.35 0.28 -8.74
N GLN A 63 -16.61 0.14 -9.85
CA GLN A 63 -15.67 -0.99 -10.05
C GLN A 63 -14.26 -0.72 -9.49
N SER A 64 -14.00 0.43 -8.86
CA SER A 64 -12.67 0.82 -8.39
C SER A 64 -12.44 0.61 -6.89
N ILE A 65 -13.50 0.54 -6.07
CA ILE A 65 -13.38 0.28 -4.62
C ILE A 65 -14.04 -1.06 -4.24
N CYS A 66 -13.80 -2.09 -5.05
CA CYS A 66 -14.06 -3.54 -4.81
C CYS A 66 -15.28 -4.14 -5.50
N ALA A 67 -15.01 -4.92 -6.57
CA ALA A 67 -15.67 -6.18 -6.95
C ALA A 67 -15.33 -6.51 -8.41
N HIS A 68 -14.21 -7.21 -8.65
CA HIS A 68 -14.02 -7.93 -9.92
C HIS A 68 -14.71 -9.29 -9.81
N VAL A 69 -16.03 -9.30 -9.92
CA VAL A 69 -16.84 -10.54 -9.95
C VAL A 69 -17.25 -10.91 -11.39
N ARG A 70 -17.25 -9.98 -12.34
CA ARG A 70 -18.08 -10.14 -13.55
C ARG A 70 -17.49 -10.92 -14.74
N ALA A 71 -16.20 -11.24 -14.79
CA ALA A 71 -15.59 -11.66 -16.07
C ALA A 71 -15.21 -13.15 -16.21
N ILE A 72 -15.37 -13.99 -15.17
CA ILE A 72 -14.97 -15.42 -15.21
C ILE A 72 -16.17 -16.36 -14.92
N ASP A 73 -17.35 -15.80 -14.68
CA ASP A 73 -18.48 -16.50 -14.03
C ASP A 73 -19.33 -17.42 -14.93
N HIS A 74 -19.21 -17.38 -16.26
CA HIS A 74 -20.00 -18.30 -17.09
C HIS A 74 -19.52 -19.77 -17.01
N GLN A 75 -18.39 -20.05 -16.36
CA GLN A 75 -17.82 -21.40 -16.24
C GLN A 75 -17.49 -21.84 -14.81
N LEU A 76 -17.57 -20.96 -13.81
CA LEU A 76 -17.19 -21.26 -12.43
C LEU A 76 -18.32 -20.91 -11.45
N PRO A 77 -18.87 -21.87 -10.68
CA PRO A 77 -19.98 -21.63 -9.75
C PRO A 77 -19.56 -20.94 -8.43
N PHE A 78 -18.44 -20.20 -8.40
CA PHE A 78 -17.87 -19.62 -7.18
C PHE A 78 -17.29 -18.22 -7.41
N PRO A 79 -17.45 -17.27 -6.45
CA PRO A 79 -16.93 -15.92 -6.61
C PRO A 79 -15.39 -15.88 -6.66
N ALA A 80 -14.86 -15.09 -7.60
CA ALA A 80 -13.44 -14.83 -7.83
C ALA A 80 -12.74 -14.10 -6.65
N GLU A 81 -11.40 -14.02 -6.71
CA GLU A 81 -10.57 -13.30 -5.73
C GLU A 81 -11.11 -11.88 -5.43
N PHE A 82 -11.44 -11.61 -4.17
CA PHE A 82 -11.75 -10.27 -3.70
C PHE A 82 -10.46 -9.56 -3.32
N PHE A 83 -10.25 -8.35 -3.84
CA PHE A 83 -9.11 -7.51 -3.49
C PHE A 83 -9.56 -6.33 -2.62
N GLN A 84 -8.79 -6.02 -1.59
CA GLN A 84 -8.93 -4.81 -0.78
C GLN A 84 -7.80 -3.84 -1.13
N CYS A 85 -8.14 -2.56 -1.25
CA CYS A 85 -7.12 -1.51 -1.36
C CYS A 85 -6.44 -1.30 0.00
N LEU A 86 -5.12 -1.10 -0.02
CA LEU A 86 -4.35 -0.74 1.18
C LEU A 86 -4.79 0.61 1.79
N LEU A 87 -5.55 1.40 1.03
CA LEU A 87 -6.22 2.63 1.47
C LEU A 87 -7.71 2.57 1.15
N GLN A 88 -8.54 2.94 2.11
CA GLN A 88 -9.99 2.99 1.90
C GLN A 88 -10.47 4.35 1.43
N LYS A 89 -11.78 4.45 1.20
CA LYS A 89 -12.51 5.67 0.82
C LYS A 89 -11.96 6.92 1.53
N PRO A 90 -11.89 8.07 0.84
CA PRO A 90 -11.46 9.30 1.47
C PRO A 90 -12.43 9.75 2.57
N SER A 91 -11.95 10.64 3.45
CA SER A 91 -12.71 11.25 4.54
C SER A 91 -13.95 11.98 4.07
N HIS A 92 -13.89 12.50 2.85
CA HIS A 92 -14.97 13.17 2.13
C HIS A 92 -14.65 13.14 0.63
N TYR A 93 -15.68 13.26 -0.21
CA TYR A 93 -15.52 13.47 -1.65
C TYR A 93 -15.60 14.96 -1.98
N VAL A 94 -14.78 15.40 -2.93
CA VAL A 94 -14.78 16.78 -3.43
C VAL A 94 -15.70 16.85 -4.64
N ASP A 95 -16.62 17.80 -4.62
CA ASP A 95 -17.35 18.20 -5.82
C ASP A 95 -16.47 19.12 -6.66
N PHE A 96 -15.99 18.59 -7.79
CA PHE A 96 -15.16 19.34 -8.72
C PHE A 96 -15.98 20.29 -9.60
N LYS A 97 -17.32 20.26 -9.57
CA LYS A 97 -18.22 21.15 -10.34
C LYS A 97 -17.90 21.22 -11.85
N GLY A 98 -17.44 20.12 -12.43
CA GLY A 98 -17.03 20.04 -13.84
C GLY A 98 -15.62 20.61 -14.13
N ARG A 99 -14.90 21.12 -13.13
CA ARG A 99 -13.57 21.75 -13.25
C ARG A 99 -12.40 20.82 -12.90
N VAL A 100 -12.62 19.51 -12.98
CA VAL A 100 -11.59 18.49 -12.63
C VAL A 100 -10.31 18.65 -13.47
N GLY A 101 -10.44 18.96 -14.77
CA GLY A 101 -9.29 19.18 -15.66
C GLY A 101 -8.43 20.37 -15.23
N GLU A 102 -9.03 21.47 -14.80
CA GLU A 102 -8.32 22.64 -14.31
C GLU A 102 -7.55 22.32 -13.01
N ILE A 103 -8.19 21.60 -12.08
CA ILE A 103 -7.53 21.16 -10.83
C ILE A 103 -6.36 20.23 -11.14
N MET A 104 -6.51 19.27 -12.05
CA MET A 104 -5.44 18.39 -12.46
C MET A 104 -4.23 19.18 -13.00
N ASP A 105 -4.48 20.16 -13.86
CA ASP A 105 -3.43 20.99 -14.45
C ASP A 105 -2.76 21.92 -13.43
N ILE A 106 -3.53 22.50 -12.51
CA ILE A 106 -3.01 23.27 -11.38
C ILE A 106 -2.08 22.41 -10.53
N VAL A 107 -2.52 21.20 -10.15
CA VAL A 107 -1.75 20.31 -9.29
C VAL A 107 -0.46 19.84 -9.97
N ARG A 108 -0.52 19.46 -11.26
CA ARG A 108 0.67 19.08 -12.05
C ARG A 108 1.71 20.19 -12.11
N ARG A 109 1.28 21.41 -12.46
CA ARG A 109 2.19 22.56 -12.65
C ARG A 109 2.75 23.11 -11.35
N ASN A 110 2.09 22.85 -10.23
CA ASN A 110 2.42 23.45 -8.93
C ASN A 110 2.77 22.41 -7.85
N HIS A 111 3.23 21.22 -8.23
CA HIS A 111 3.55 20.14 -7.29
C HIS A 111 4.57 20.56 -6.20
N THR A 112 5.59 21.35 -6.55
CA THR A 112 6.57 21.89 -5.57
C THR A 112 5.90 22.80 -4.55
N VAL A 113 5.01 23.69 -5.00
CA VAL A 113 4.25 24.58 -4.12
C VAL A 113 3.36 23.76 -3.19
N ILE A 114 2.64 22.77 -3.73
CA ILE A 114 1.76 21.88 -2.95
C ILE A 114 2.54 21.07 -1.91
N ASN A 115 3.71 20.55 -2.25
CA ASN A 115 4.59 19.90 -1.28
C ASN A 115 5.03 20.87 -0.16
N GLY A 116 5.28 22.14 -0.49
CA GLY A 116 5.56 23.21 0.47
C GLY A 116 4.39 23.48 1.42
N ILE A 117 3.15 23.53 0.89
CA ILE A 117 1.92 23.67 1.68
C ILE A 117 1.83 22.53 2.71
N PHE A 118 1.99 21.28 2.26
CA PHE A 118 1.94 20.15 3.18
C PHE A 118 3.07 20.18 4.20
N HIS A 119 4.30 20.51 3.79
CA HIS A 119 5.44 20.60 4.70
C HIS A 119 5.16 21.60 5.83
N LYS A 120 4.65 22.79 5.50
CA LYS A 120 4.26 23.79 6.49
C LYS A 120 3.12 23.29 7.38
N ALA A 121 2.08 22.71 6.81
CA ALA A 121 0.95 22.18 7.59
C ALA A 121 1.38 21.13 8.62
N PHE A 122 2.26 20.19 8.25
CA PHE A 122 2.80 19.22 9.21
C PHE A 122 3.75 19.88 10.22
N ALA A 123 4.60 20.83 9.81
CA ALA A 123 5.50 21.52 10.73
C ALA A 123 4.74 22.32 11.81
N GLU A 124 3.66 23.03 11.45
CA GLU A 124 2.82 23.78 12.40
C GLU A 124 2.04 22.84 13.33
N PHE A 125 1.56 21.71 12.80
CA PHE A 125 0.93 20.67 13.62
C PHE A 125 1.88 20.16 14.71
N TYR A 126 3.13 19.86 14.37
CA TYR A 126 4.13 19.40 15.34
C TYR A 126 4.65 20.49 16.27
N GLY A 127 4.76 21.73 15.79
CA GLY A 127 5.33 22.83 16.55
C GLY A 127 4.41 23.35 17.66
N TRP A 128 3.12 23.49 17.38
CA TRP A 128 2.16 24.09 18.33
C TRP A 128 0.74 23.51 18.25
N GLY A 129 0.56 22.34 17.61
CA GLY A 129 -0.75 21.67 17.56
C GLY A 129 -1.77 22.32 16.63
N ALA A 130 -1.34 23.04 15.59
CA ALA A 130 -2.27 23.62 14.62
C ALA A 130 -3.07 22.55 13.86
N GLN A 131 -4.30 22.87 13.50
CA GLN A 131 -5.10 22.00 12.64
C GLN A 131 -4.55 22.04 11.20
N ILE A 132 -4.12 20.89 10.70
CA ILE A 132 -3.55 20.72 9.35
C ILE A 132 -4.43 21.36 8.28
N ASP A 133 -5.74 21.15 8.36
CA ASP A 133 -6.68 21.66 7.35
C ASP A 133 -6.74 23.18 7.32
N LYS A 134 -6.63 23.85 8.48
CA LYS A 134 -6.59 25.31 8.56
C LYS A 134 -5.31 25.86 7.92
N THR A 135 -4.17 25.24 8.21
CA THR A 135 -2.91 25.64 7.58
C THR A 135 -2.96 25.42 6.08
N ILE A 136 -3.44 24.27 5.60
CA ILE A 136 -3.62 24.01 4.17
C ILE A 136 -4.53 25.07 3.53
N TYR A 137 -5.65 25.41 4.16
CA TYR A 137 -6.57 26.42 3.62
C TYR A 137 -5.93 27.79 3.49
N SER A 138 -5.25 28.25 4.55
CA SER A 138 -4.55 29.54 4.56
C SER A 138 -3.44 29.61 3.51
N GLU A 139 -2.67 28.53 3.36
CA GLU A 139 -1.62 28.47 2.36
C GLU A 139 -2.17 28.40 0.93
N VAL A 140 -3.28 27.70 0.71
CA VAL A 140 -3.95 27.72 -0.60
C VAL A 140 -4.46 29.13 -0.92
N ASP A 141 -5.03 29.85 0.04
CA ASP A 141 -5.43 31.25 -0.14
C ASP A 141 -4.26 32.17 -0.52
N THR A 142 -3.09 31.91 0.07
CA THR A 142 -1.90 32.73 -0.15
C THR A 142 -1.21 32.40 -1.47
N CYS A 143 -0.91 31.13 -1.70
CA CYS A 143 -0.14 30.65 -2.86
C CYS A 143 -0.95 30.67 -4.15
N PHE A 144 -2.28 30.50 -4.07
CA PHE A 144 -3.18 30.43 -5.22
C PHE A 144 -4.19 31.59 -5.27
N ARG A 145 -3.80 32.76 -4.73
CA ARG A 145 -4.62 33.99 -4.76
C ARG A 145 -5.02 34.47 -6.16
N PHE A 146 -4.33 33.99 -7.20
CA PHE A 146 -4.62 34.30 -8.60
C PHE A 146 -5.75 33.45 -9.19
N LEU A 147 -6.19 32.39 -8.48
CA LEU A 147 -7.34 31.59 -8.87
C LEU A 147 -8.64 32.25 -8.40
N ASP A 148 -9.72 32.04 -9.15
CA ASP A 148 -11.06 32.37 -8.70
C ASP A 148 -11.44 31.61 -7.42
N ASP A 149 -12.41 32.14 -6.68
CA ASP A 149 -12.77 31.61 -5.35
C ASP A 149 -13.33 30.18 -5.41
N GLU A 150 -13.93 29.78 -6.53
CA GLU A 150 -14.45 28.43 -6.72
C GLU A 150 -13.30 27.42 -6.88
N LEU A 151 -12.36 27.66 -7.80
CA LEU A 151 -11.18 26.79 -7.94
C LEU A 151 -10.40 26.69 -6.64
N ARG A 152 -10.24 27.81 -5.95
CA ARG A 152 -9.50 27.84 -4.69
C ARG A 152 -10.20 27.01 -3.62
N SER A 153 -11.53 27.08 -3.56
CA SER A 153 -12.33 26.24 -2.66
C SER A 153 -12.27 24.76 -3.01
N ILE A 154 -12.33 24.40 -4.30
CA ILE A 154 -12.18 23.01 -4.76
C ILE A 154 -10.78 22.48 -4.42
N LEU A 155 -9.73 23.27 -4.66
CA LEU A 155 -8.36 22.89 -4.36
C LEU A 155 -8.14 22.68 -2.86
N LYS A 156 -8.70 23.53 -2.01
CA LYS A 156 -8.70 23.34 -0.54
C LYS A 156 -9.33 22.00 -0.15
N GLY A 157 -10.51 21.69 -0.69
CA GLY A 157 -11.16 20.40 -0.48
C GLY A 157 -10.26 19.24 -0.90
N TYR A 158 -9.73 19.29 -2.13
CA TYR A 158 -8.89 18.21 -2.67
C TYR A 158 -7.61 17.98 -1.86
N LEU A 159 -6.91 19.05 -1.46
CA LEU A 159 -5.68 18.94 -0.68
C LEU A 159 -5.90 18.49 0.77
N THR A 160 -7.14 18.54 1.28
CA THR A 160 -7.49 18.09 2.64
C THR A 160 -8.17 16.72 2.68
N GLN A 161 -8.42 16.07 1.55
CA GLN A 161 -8.94 14.71 1.48
C GLN A 161 -7.94 13.70 2.05
N LYS A 162 -8.31 13.06 3.18
CA LYS A 162 -7.50 12.07 3.90
C LYS A 162 -8.04 10.65 3.67
N PRO A 163 -7.23 9.59 3.72
CA PRO A 163 -7.77 8.23 3.72
C PRO A 163 -8.52 7.95 5.04
N GLN A 164 -9.66 7.26 4.98
CA GLN A 164 -10.41 6.85 6.19
C GLN A 164 -9.65 5.81 7.03
N ARG A 165 -8.78 5.02 6.40
CA ARG A 165 -7.84 4.13 7.08
C ARG A 165 -6.65 3.81 6.19
N SER A 166 -5.58 3.33 6.81
CA SER A 166 -4.37 2.82 6.17
C SER A 166 -4.09 1.42 6.69
N ILE A 167 -3.64 0.52 5.81
CA ILE A 167 -3.41 -0.89 6.12
C ILE A 167 -1.92 -1.18 6.19
N PHE A 168 -1.47 -1.67 7.34
CA PHE A 168 -0.17 -2.29 7.50
C PHE A 168 -0.27 -3.74 7.01
N MET A 169 0.56 -4.14 6.06
CA MET A 169 0.59 -5.49 5.54
C MET A 169 2.03 -5.97 5.34
N LEU A 170 2.38 -7.10 5.94
CA LEU A 170 3.58 -7.84 5.58
C LEU A 170 3.15 -9.08 4.82
N ASP A 171 3.63 -9.23 3.58
CA ASP A 171 3.42 -10.43 2.78
C ASP A 171 4.69 -11.28 2.83
N ILE A 172 4.53 -12.53 3.25
CA ILE A 172 5.61 -13.49 3.32
C ILE A 172 5.32 -14.70 2.45
N GLU A 173 6.24 -15.02 1.55
CA GLU A 173 6.17 -16.15 0.65
C GLU A 173 7.45 -16.97 0.72
N SER A 174 7.41 -18.19 0.19
CA SER A 174 8.59 -19.00 -0.03
C SER A 174 8.62 -19.46 -1.49
N SER A 175 9.83 -19.56 -2.04
CA SER A 175 10.08 -20.12 -3.36
C SER A 175 11.06 -21.28 -3.19
N PRO A 176 10.71 -22.55 -3.50
CA PRO A 176 9.36 -23.02 -3.78
C PRO A 176 8.43 -22.86 -2.57
N ALA A 177 7.12 -22.85 -2.81
CA ALA A 177 6.13 -22.65 -1.75
C ALA A 177 6.16 -23.79 -0.72
N SER A 178 6.57 -23.47 0.51
CA SER A 178 6.70 -24.37 1.64
C SER A 178 6.28 -23.69 2.94
N PHE A 179 5.16 -24.13 3.51
CA PHE A 179 4.69 -23.62 4.80
C PHE A 179 5.59 -24.04 5.97
N ASP A 180 6.33 -25.14 5.84
CA ASP A 180 7.32 -25.57 6.82
C ASP A 180 8.49 -24.58 6.90
N TRP A 181 8.94 -24.06 5.75
CA TRP A 181 9.96 -23.00 5.69
C TRP A 181 9.45 -21.67 6.25
N LEU A 182 8.16 -21.40 6.09
CA LEU A 182 7.55 -20.16 6.57
C LEU A 182 7.22 -20.21 8.06
N GLU A 183 7.13 -21.38 8.69
CA GLU A 183 6.73 -21.48 10.10
C GLU A 183 7.70 -20.77 11.07
N PRO A 184 9.03 -20.93 10.98
CA PRO A 184 9.97 -20.16 11.80
C PRO A 184 9.85 -18.64 11.57
N VAL A 185 9.62 -18.25 10.32
CA VAL A 185 9.48 -16.86 9.89
C VAL A 185 8.21 -16.26 10.50
N TYR A 186 7.09 -16.97 10.36
CA TYR A 186 5.79 -16.63 10.91
C TYR A 186 5.87 -16.39 12.42
N GLN A 187 6.47 -17.31 13.18
CA GLN A 187 6.59 -17.17 14.63
C GLN A 187 7.47 -15.97 15.02
N THR A 188 8.58 -15.76 14.29
CA THR A 188 9.49 -14.63 14.51
C THR A 188 8.77 -13.30 14.29
N LEU A 189 8.10 -13.13 13.15
CA LEU A 189 7.35 -11.92 12.84
C LEU A 189 6.20 -11.69 13.81
N LYS A 190 5.44 -12.74 14.14
CA LYS A 190 4.35 -12.70 15.13
C LYS A 190 4.87 -12.17 16.48
N TRP A 191 6.02 -12.66 16.94
CA TRP A 191 6.63 -12.22 18.19
C TRP A 191 7.03 -10.74 18.14
N HIS A 192 7.73 -10.31 17.09
CA HIS A 192 8.16 -8.92 16.92
C HIS A 192 6.99 -7.94 16.81
N LEU A 193 5.95 -8.26 16.02
CA LEU A 193 4.75 -7.42 15.90
C LEU A 193 4.07 -7.23 17.26
N ARG A 194 4.00 -8.31 18.08
CA ARG A 194 3.46 -8.23 19.44
C ARG A 194 4.32 -7.41 20.39
N ASN A 195 5.65 -7.43 20.25
CA ASN A 195 6.54 -6.61 21.06
C ASN A 195 6.38 -5.11 20.77
N TYR A 196 6.04 -4.74 19.52
CA TYR A 196 5.61 -3.37 19.22
C TYR A 196 4.21 -3.05 19.78
N GLY A 197 3.46 -4.04 20.26
CA GLY A 197 2.09 -3.88 20.72
C GLY A 197 1.08 -3.75 19.59
N LEU A 198 1.43 -4.24 18.39
CA LEU A 198 0.56 -4.24 17.22
C LEU A 198 -0.48 -5.35 17.30
N ASP A 199 -1.75 -4.97 17.19
CA ASP A 199 -2.84 -5.89 16.95
C ASP A 199 -2.95 -6.19 15.45
N PHE A 200 -3.02 -7.46 15.08
CA PHE A 200 -3.03 -7.91 13.69
C PHE A 200 -3.78 -9.23 13.54
N ILE A 201 -4.18 -9.51 12.31
CA ILE A 201 -4.53 -10.87 11.88
C ILE A 201 -3.39 -11.42 11.05
N ALA A 202 -3.13 -12.72 11.20
CA ALA A 202 -2.30 -13.44 10.24
C ALA A 202 -3.21 -14.30 9.37
N SER A 203 -3.17 -14.07 8.07
CA SER A 203 -3.98 -14.76 7.06
C SER A 203 -3.11 -15.67 6.23
N VAL A 204 -3.61 -16.87 5.92
CA VAL A 204 -2.97 -17.82 5.02
C VAL A 204 -3.33 -17.46 3.58
N SER A 205 -2.31 -17.17 2.77
CA SER A 205 -2.45 -16.86 1.34
C SER A 205 -2.23 -18.11 0.47
N GLY A 206 -2.13 -17.93 -0.85
CA GLY A 206 -1.83 -19.01 -1.80
C GLY A 206 -0.46 -19.66 -1.54
N LYS A 207 0.56 -18.84 -1.27
CA LYS A 207 1.98 -19.26 -1.15
C LYS A 207 2.63 -18.94 0.19
N GLY A 208 1.93 -18.26 1.10
CA GLY A 208 2.45 -18.00 2.43
C GLY A 208 1.48 -17.29 3.36
N TYR A 209 1.92 -16.25 4.06
CA TYR A 209 1.13 -15.55 5.07
C TYR A 209 1.11 -14.05 4.86
N HIS A 210 -0.03 -13.42 5.16
CA HIS A 210 -0.15 -11.97 5.28
C HIS A 210 -0.36 -11.60 6.75
N PHE A 211 0.47 -10.74 7.32
CA PHE A 211 0.18 -10.08 8.60
C PHE A 211 -0.48 -8.74 8.33
N ILE A 212 -1.72 -8.55 8.79
CA ILE A 212 -2.56 -7.41 8.41
C ILE A 212 -3.06 -6.69 9.66
N SER A 213 -2.86 -5.36 9.67
CA SER A 213 -3.38 -4.44 10.68
C SER A 213 -3.87 -3.16 10.01
N GLN A 214 -4.65 -2.34 10.70
CA GLN A 214 -5.11 -1.05 10.17
C GLN A 214 -4.94 0.08 11.17
N ILE A 215 -4.88 1.32 10.67
CA ILE A 215 -5.04 2.53 11.46
C ILE A 215 -6.23 3.30 10.88
N PRO A 216 -7.29 3.56 11.67
CA PRO A 216 -8.37 4.44 11.25
C PRO A 216 -7.94 5.91 11.31
N LEU A 217 -8.56 6.77 10.49
CA LEU A 217 -8.32 8.21 10.49
C LEU A 217 -8.72 8.87 11.82
N TYR A 218 -9.70 8.28 12.52
CA TYR A 218 -10.23 8.78 13.78
C TYR A 218 -10.06 7.72 14.87
N THR A 219 -9.67 8.12 16.08
CA THR A 219 -9.69 7.24 17.25
C THR A 219 -11.14 7.00 17.68
N GLY A 220 -11.41 5.90 18.41
CA GLY A 220 -12.76 5.44 18.78
C GLY A 220 -13.75 6.53 19.23
N ASP A 221 -15.03 6.28 18.97
CA ASP A 221 -16.21 7.16 19.06
C ASP A 221 -16.54 7.92 17.76
N TYR A 222 -16.82 7.17 16.70
CA TYR A 222 -17.69 7.66 15.63
C TYR A 222 -19.14 7.60 16.13
N GLY A 223 -19.62 8.69 16.74
CA GLY A 223 -21.04 8.87 17.04
C GLY A 223 -21.31 9.35 18.46
N TYR A 224 -22.17 10.38 18.56
CA TYR A 224 -22.78 10.92 19.78
C TYR A 224 -21.75 11.63 20.70
N ASP A 225 -21.32 12.87 20.47
CA ASP A 225 -22.15 14.04 20.83
C ASP A 225 -21.58 15.42 20.39
N ASP A 226 -20.54 15.51 19.55
CA ASP A 226 -20.03 16.84 19.11
C ASP A 226 -19.45 16.93 17.68
N GLY A 227 -19.46 15.84 16.90
CA GLY A 227 -18.93 15.84 15.54
C GLY A 227 -17.41 16.04 15.44
N LYS A 228 -16.67 15.91 16.54
CA LYS A 228 -15.21 16.02 16.58
C LYS A 228 -14.59 14.70 17.00
N GLY A 229 -14.68 13.68 16.15
CA GLY A 229 -13.80 12.52 16.28
C GLY A 229 -12.35 13.00 16.35
N HIS A 230 -11.63 12.64 17.41
CA HIS A 230 -10.22 13.01 17.54
C HIS A 230 -9.44 12.36 16.39
N LEU A 231 -8.77 13.18 15.57
CA LEU A 231 -7.91 12.69 14.50
C LEU A 231 -6.85 11.77 15.10
N ASN A 232 -6.66 10.61 14.47
CA ASN A 232 -5.65 9.67 14.87
C ASN A 232 -4.26 10.22 14.53
N TYR A 233 -3.48 10.55 15.56
CA TYR A 233 -2.14 11.12 15.41
C TYR A 233 -1.20 10.17 14.66
N ALA A 234 -1.37 8.85 14.80
CA ALA A 234 -0.60 7.87 14.03
C ALA A 234 -0.85 8.02 12.52
N MET A 235 -2.10 8.23 12.10
CA MET A 235 -2.45 8.48 10.70
C MET A 235 -1.81 9.77 10.18
N ILE A 236 -1.86 10.85 10.97
CA ILE A 236 -1.22 12.12 10.61
C ILE A 236 0.30 11.96 10.47
N ASN A 237 0.92 11.24 11.40
CA ASN A 237 2.35 10.94 11.38
C ASN A 237 2.73 10.11 10.14
N LEU A 238 1.89 9.15 9.73
CA LEU A 238 2.11 8.42 8.48
C LEU A 238 2.13 9.34 7.26
N MET A 239 1.17 10.28 7.17
CA MET A 239 1.17 11.25 6.07
C MET A 239 2.42 12.14 6.08
N ALA A 240 2.90 12.55 7.25
CA ALA A 240 4.14 13.30 7.35
C ALA A 240 5.35 12.46 6.87
N VAL A 241 5.48 11.23 7.36
CA VAL A 241 6.54 10.26 6.99
C VAL A 241 6.52 9.88 5.50
N GLY A 242 5.36 9.96 4.85
CA GLY A 242 5.20 9.73 3.42
C GLY A 242 6.13 10.55 2.51
N GLY A 243 6.59 11.71 2.97
CA GLY A 243 7.51 12.56 2.22
C GLY A 243 6.84 13.31 1.06
N ALA A 244 7.66 13.84 0.15
CA ALA A 244 7.22 14.64 -0.98
C ALA A 244 6.61 13.75 -2.09
N ILE A 245 5.58 14.26 -2.77
CA ILE A 245 4.99 13.61 -3.94
C ILE A 245 5.72 14.13 -5.18
N ARG A 246 6.26 13.21 -5.99
CA ARG A 246 7.09 13.55 -7.14
C ARG A 246 6.27 13.91 -8.37
N PRO A 247 6.79 14.76 -9.27
CA PRO A 247 6.03 15.25 -10.42
C PRO A 247 5.45 14.16 -11.31
N GLU A 248 6.20 13.10 -11.65
CA GLU A 248 5.63 12.00 -12.46
C GLU A 248 4.54 11.25 -11.70
N THR A 249 4.74 11.00 -10.40
CA THR A 249 3.72 10.38 -9.53
C THR A 249 2.45 11.23 -9.47
N VAL A 250 2.58 12.55 -9.35
CA VAL A 250 1.44 13.48 -9.34
C VAL A 250 0.61 13.32 -10.62
N ASP A 251 1.24 13.22 -11.80
CA ASP A 251 0.50 13.03 -13.04
C ASP A 251 -0.40 11.79 -12.99
N HIS A 252 0.11 10.66 -12.52
CA HIS A 252 -0.69 9.44 -12.39
C HIS A 252 -1.82 9.62 -11.36
N LEU A 253 -1.52 10.19 -10.19
CA LEU A 253 -2.49 10.38 -9.11
C LEU A 253 -3.62 11.35 -9.48
N VAL A 254 -3.37 12.37 -10.30
CA VAL A 254 -4.45 13.29 -10.72
C VAL A 254 -5.12 12.86 -12.01
N SER A 255 -4.45 12.07 -12.85
CA SER A 255 -4.99 11.63 -14.14
C SER A 255 -6.22 10.75 -13.99
N VAL A 256 -7.32 11.18 -14.60
CA VAL A 256 -8.49 10.37 -14.95
C VAL A 256 -8.41 10.13 -16.47
N ARG A 257 -7.72 9.07 -16.89
CA ARG A 257 -7.50 8.77 -18.32
C ARG A 257 -8.69 8.02 -18.92
N TRP A 258 -8.98 8.25 -20.20
CA TRP A 258 -9.95 7.45 -20.95
C TRP A 258 -9.52 5.96 -20.94
N GLY A 259 -10.42 5.06 -20.54
CA GLY A 259 -10.12 3.64 -20.30
C GLY A 259 -9.54 3.30 -18.92
N SER A 260 -9.22 4.30 -18.09
CA SER A 260 -8.91 4.08 -16.68
C SER A 260 -10.20 3.77 -15.89
N ARG A 261 -10.11 2.86 -14.92
CA ARG A 261 -11.21 2.54 -13.99
C ARG A 261 -11.41 3.63 -12.92
N LYS A 262 -10.52 4.62 -12.89
CA LYS A 262 -10.51 5.74 -11.96
C LYS A 262 -11.43 6.85 -12.46
N LEU A 263 -12.38 7.27 -11.63
CA LEU A 263 -13.37 8.30 -11.96
C LEU A 263 -13.07 9.67 -11.34
N ALA A 264 -12.11 9.73 -10.41
CA ALA A 264 -11.70 10.96 -9.74
C ALA A 264 -10.20 10.94 -9.43
N PRO A 265 -9.55 12.11 -9.30
CA PRO A 265 -8.19 12.21 -8.80
C PRO A 265 -8.02 11.48 -7.46
N THR A 266 -6.94 10.71 -7.34
CA THR A 266 -6.54 10.05 -6.09
C THR A 266 -6.08 11.12 -5.10
N PRO A 267 -6.55 11.12 -3.84
CA PRO A 267 -6.14 12.12 -2.86
C PRO A 267 -4.63 12.08 -2.57
N LEU A 268 -4.00 13.25 -2.53
CA LEU A 268 -2.55 13.35 -2.31
C LEU A 268 -2.12 12.92 -0.91
N LEU A 269 -2.93 13.20 0.11
CA LEU A 269 -2.66 12.73 1.48
C LEU A 269 -2.80 11.20 1.60
N SER A 270 -3.60 10.55 0.74
CA SER A 270 -3.65 9.09 0.65
C SER A 270 -2.32 8.54 0.14
N GLN A 271 -1.76 9.07 -0.95
CA GLN A 271 -0.42 8.67 -1.41
C GLN A 271 0.62 8.84 -0.30
N ARG A 272 0.58 9.95 0.44
CA ARG A 272 1.52 10.17 1.56
C ARG A 272 1.34 9.14 2.67
N ALA A 273 0.12 8.88 3.11
CA ALA A 273 -0.15 7.85 4.12
C ALA A 273 0.33 6.46 3.66
N TYR A 274 0.12 6.12 2.38
CA TYR A 274 0.61 4.90 1.77
C TYR A 274 2.13 4.80 1.83
N GLN A 275 2.85 5.79 1.31
CA GLN A 275 4.32 5.80 1.32
C GLN A 275 4.87 5.75 2.76
N GLY A 276 4.21 6.42 3.71
CA GLY A 276 4.59 6.37 5.11
C GLY A 276 4.43 4.97 5.70
N MET A 277 3.32 4.30 5.39
CA MET A 277 3.05 2.94 5.84
C MET A 277 4.06 1.94 5.26
N ILE A 278 4.39 2.06 3.98
CA ILE A 278 5.35 1.16 3.33
C ILE A 278 6.77 1.34 3.91
N LYS A 279 7.19 2.58 4.22
CA LYS A 279 8.45 2.84 4.93
C LYS A 279 8.52 2.16 6.30
N LEU A 280 7.40 2.11 7.03
CA LEU A 280 7.33 1.38 8.30
C LEU A 280 7.38 -0.13 8.12
N GLN A 281 6.69 -0.67 7.10
CA GLN A 281 6.78 -2.09 6.76
C GLN A 281 8.22 -2.50 6.45
N GLN A 282 8.93 -1.68 5.66
CA GLN A 282 10.34 -1.91 5.38
C GLN A 282 11.20 -1.82 6.64
N PHE A 283 11.05 -0.76 7.45
CA PHE A 283 11.77 -0.62 8.72
C PHE A 283 11.59 -1.86 9.59
N PHE A 284 10.35 -2.36 9.73
CA PHE A 284 10.06 -3.56 10.50
C PHE A 284 10.74 -4.80 9.90
N ALA A 285 10.58 -5.02 8.59
CA ALA A 285 11.09 -6.21 7.91
C ALA A 285 12.62 -6.31 7.98
N VAL A 286 13.36 -5.22 7.70
CA VAL A 286 14.84 -5.25 7.70
C VAL A 286 15.41 -5.46 9.10
N ASN A 287 14.78 -4.88 10.13
CA ASN A 287 15.25 -5.03 11.52
C ASN A 287 14.89 -6.40 12.10
N THR A 288 13.97 -7.14 11.47
CA THR A 288 13.60 -8.50 11.87
C THR A 288 14.37 -9.58 11.09
N ALA A 289 14.96 -9.23 9.94
CA ALA A 289 15.56 -10.18 9.00
C ALA A 289 16.65 -11.07 9.63
N ASP A 290 17.56 -10.52 10.43
CA ASP A 290 18.63 -11.32 11.08
C ASP A 290 18.07 -12.38 12.02
N GLU A 291 16.99 -12.09 12.74
CA GLU A 291 16.37 -13.06 13.63
C GLU A 291 15.63 -14.14 12.85
N ILE A 292 15.00 -13.78 11.73
CA ILE A 292 14.43 -14.76 10.80
C ILE A 292 15.51 -15.72 10.30
N ARG A 293 16.66 -15.19 9.86
CA ARG A 293 17.80 -16.00 9.39
C ARG A 293 18.32 -16.94 10.48
N ARG A 294 18.44 -16.45 11.72
CA ARG A 294 18.83 -17.28 12.88
C ARG A 294 17.81 -18.38 13.14
N SER A 295 16.51 -18.06 13.13
CA SER A 295 15.41 -19.02 13.30
C SER A 295 15.43 -20.11 12.22
N LEU A 296 15.64 -19.76 10.95
CA LEU A 296 15.78 -20.72 9.85
C LEU A 296 17.02 -21.62 10.05
N SER A 297 18.17 -21.02 10.32
CA SER A 297 19.43 -21.75 10.55
C SER A 297 19.31 -22.75 11.70
N SER A 298 18.62 -22.37 12.78
CA SER A 298 18.41 -23.24 13.94
C SER A 298 17.59 -24.50 13.64
N LYS A 299 16.82 -24.50 12.53
CA LYS A 299 16.06 -25.65 12.04
C LYS A 299 16.74 -26.36 10.87
N SER A 300 18.03 -26.10 10.65
CA SER A 300 18.79 -26.62 9.52
C SER A 300 18.16 -26.26 8.16
N MET A 301 17.43 -25.14 8.12
CA MET A 301 16.88 -24.57 6.88
C MET A 301 17.82 -23.49 6.38
N ALA A 302 17.81 -23.29 5.06
CA ALA A 302 18.67 -22.30 4.47
C ALA A 302 18.22 -20.87 4.86
N PRO A 303 19.13 -20.01 5.34
CA PRO A 303 18.78 -18.72 5.93
C PRO A 303 18.60 -17.62 4.89
N TRP A 304 18.18 -17.98 3.67
CA TRP A 304 18.04 -17.02 2.59
C TRP A 304 16.72 -16.26 2.77
N VAL A 305 16.84 -14.95 2.94
CA VAL A 305 15.72 -14.02 3.06
C VAL A 305 15.94 -12.90 2.04
N ASN A 306 14.94 -12.66 1.20
CA ASN A 306 14.93 -11.61 0.20
C ASN A 306 13.71 -10.69 0.38
N PHE A 307 13.77 -9.48 -0.18
CA PHE A 307 12.69 -8.49 -0.14
C PHE A 307 11.96 -8.34 -1.48
N THR A 308 12.29 -9.20 -2.45
CA THR A 308 11.73 -9.21 -3.82
C THR A 308 11.46 -10.63 -4.30
N ASP A 309 10.46 -10.78 -5.19
CA ASP A 309 9.99 -12.09 -5.73
C ASP A 309 10.95 -12.77 -6.74
N SER A 310 12.22 -12.38 -6.80
CA SER A 310 13.11 -12.70 -7.93
C SER A 310 14.00 -13.92 -7.74
N GLU A 311 14.07 -14.48 -6.53
CA GLU A 311 15.02 -15.56 -6.21
C GLU A 311 14.31 -16.88 -5.91
N ASN A 312 14.94 -17.97 -6.35
CA ASN A 312 14.53 -19.34 -6.01
C ASN A 312 15.18 -19.77 -4.69
N ASP A 313 14.60 -20.77 -4.04
CA ASP A 313 15.06 -21.32 -2.77
C ASP A 313 15.24 -20.23 -1.70
N THR A 314 14.22 -19.42 -1.44
CA THR A 314 14.32 -18.32 -0.46
C THR A 314 13.00 -18.02 0.21
N VAL A 315 13.07 -17.41 1.39
CA VAL A 315 11.93 -16.74 2.03
C VAL A 315 11.87 -15.31 1.51
N ILE A 316 10.70 -14.90 1.02
CA ILE A 316 10.47 -13.58 0.47
C ILE A 316 9.61 -12.78 1.45
N LEU A 317 10.09 -11.61 1.87
CA LEU A 317 9.33 -10.57 2.55
C LEU A 317 9.01 -9.50 1.51
N ASP A 318 7.88 -9.61 0.79
CA ASP A 318 7.64 -8.74 -0.38
C ASP A 318 7.45 -7.28 0.05
N LEU A 319 8.44 -6.44 -0.32
CA LEU A 319 8.42 -5.00 -0.12
C LEU A 319 8.30 -4.24 -1.45
N THR A 320 7.95 -4.90 -2.56
CA THR A 320 7.85 -4.26 -3.89
C THR A 320 6.70 -3.24 -3.98
N SER A 321 5.78 -3.24 -3.01
CA SER A 321 4.78 -2.18 -2.81
C SER A 321 5.42 -0.77 -2.71
N MET A 322 6.68 -0.68 -2.25
CA MET A 322 7.49 0.56 -2.23
C MET A 322 7.59 1.25 -3.60
N LEU A 323 7.46 0.49 -4.69
CA LEU A 323 7.62 0.95 -6.06
C LEU A 323 6.28 1.22 -6.76
N ARG A 324 5.18 1.22 -5.99
CA ARG A 324 3.82 1.39 -6.48
C ARG A 324 3.18 2.66 -5.93
N GLN A 325 2.11 3.08 -6.59
CA GLN A 325 1.23 4.15 -6.12
C GLN A 325 0.12 3.60 -5.25
N SER A 326 -0.47 4.46 -4.42
CA SER A 326 -1.61 4.12 -3.57
C SER A 326 -2.77 3.48 -4.34
N GLU A 327 -3.00 3.90 -5.59
CA GLU A 327 -4.10 3.40 -6.42
C GLU A 327 -3.84 2.00 -7.02
N MET A 328 -2.59 1.55 -7.02
CA MET A 328 -2.18 0.26 -7.57
C MET A 328 -2.01 -0.81 -6.49
N ALA A 329 -2.11 -0.40 -5.23
CA ALA A 329 -1.71 -1.21 -4.10
C ALA A 329 -2.93 -1.89 -3.49
N VAL A 330 -3.12 -3.15 -3.87
CA VAL A 330 -4.22 -4.00 -3.42
C VAL A 330 -3.70 -5.33 -2.89
N PHE A 331 -4.45 -5.96 -2.00
CA PHE A 331 -4.17 -7.29 -1.48
C PHE A 331 -5.43 -8.15 -1.49
N GLY A 332 -5.27 -9.47 -1.52
CA GLY A 332 -6.42 -10.39 -1.46
C GLY A 332 -7.11 -10.33 -0.09
N SER A 333 -8.43 -10.08 -0.10
CA SER A 333 -9.28 -10.08 1.10
C SER A 333 -9.22 -11.42 1.83
N VAL A 334 -9.33 -11.37 3.15
CA VAL A 334 -9.51 -12.56 3.98
C VAL A 334 -10.83 -13.23 3.61
N GLY A 335 -10.82 -14.54 3.41
CA GLY A 335 -12.01 -15.29 2.98
C GLY A 335 -12.23 -15.29 1.46
N SER A 336 -11.34 -14.70 0.67
CA SER A 336 -11.37 -14.83 -0.79
C SER A 336 -10.88 -16.20 -1.25
N LEU A 337 -11.46 -16.69 -2.35
CA LEU A 337 -10.99 -17.89 -3.05
C LEU A 337 -9.76 -17.53 -3.88
N TYR A 338 -8.63 -18.19 -3.64
CA TYR A 338 -7.44 -18.05 -4.47
C TYR A 338 -7.62 -18.88 -5.75
N ASN A 339 -7.75 -18.21 -6.90
CA ASN A 339 -8.09 -18.83 -8.17
C ASN A 339 -7.02 -18.52 -9.22
N LYS A 340 -5.85 -19.14 -9.07
CA LYS A 340 -4.89 -19.25 -10.17
C LYS A 340 -5.15 -20.55 -10.94
N SER A 341 -6.20 -20.49 -11.77
CA SER A 341 -6.41 -21.28 -12.99
C SER A 341 -6.44 -22.82 -12.92
N ARG A 342 -6.31 -23.49 -11.77
CA ARG A 342 -6.46 -24.96 -11.64
C ARG A 342 -7.01 -25.40 -10.29
N TYR A 343 -7.78 -26.49 -10.31
CA TYR A 343 -8.19 -27.27 -9.14
C TYR A 343 -6.97 -27.97 -8.48
N PRO A 344 -6.93 -28.12 -7.14
CA PRO A 344 -7.94 -27.70 -6.17
C PRO A 344 -7.88 -26.19 -5.86
N TYR A 345 -9.07 -25.58 -5.76
CA TYR A 345 -9.23 -24.22 -5.25
C TYR A 345 -8.79 -24.16 -3.78
N LYS A 346 -8.20 -23.04 -3.36
CA LYS A 346 -7.78 -22.84 -1.97
C LYS A 346 -8.39 -21.57 -1.41
N VAL A 347 -8.99 -21.64 -0.22
CA VAL A 347 -9.55 -20.47 0.47
C VAL A 347 -8.46 -19.76 1.28
N ARG A 348 -8.46 -18.42 1.30
CA ARG A 348 -7.65 -17.65 2.26
C ARG A 348 -8.31 -17.68 3.63
N LEU A 349 -7.58 -18.08 4.67
CA LEU A 349 -8.11 -18.25 6.03
C LEU A 349 -7.36 -17.39 7.04
N ILE A 350 -8.05 -16.90 8.08
CA ILE A 350 -7.35 -16.34 9.24
C ILE A 350 -6.69 -17.48 10.01
N ARG A 351 -5.36 -17.50 10.09
CA ARG A 351 -4.63 -18.42 10.95
C ARG A 351 -4.67 -17.98 12.41
N SER A 352 -4.42 -16.70 12.65
CA SER A 352 -4.39 -16.14 14.01
C SER A 352 -4.91 -14.70 14.06
N ARG A 353 -5.35 -14.30 15.25
CA ARG A 353 -5.81 -12.95 15.55
C ARG A 353 -5.23 -12.50 16.88
N ASN A 354 -4.46 -11.41 16.89
CA ASN A 354 -3.83 -10.82 18.09
C ASN A 354 -3.09 -11.86 18.95
N GLY A 355 -2.47 -12.86 18.30
CA GLY A 355 -1.73 -13.92 18.98
C GLY A 355 -2.52 -15.22 19.24
N HIS A 356 -3.84 -15.21 19.18
CA HIS A 356 -4.69 -16.41 19.30
C HIS A 356 -4.60 -17.25 18.01
N GLU A 357 -4.11 -18.48 18.12
CA GLU A 357 -3.99 -19.43 17.00
C GLU A 357 -5.27 -20.26 16.87
N TYR A 358 -5.96 -20.17 15.74
CA TYR A 358 -7.17 -20.97 15.52
C TYR A 358 -6.88 -22.44 15.19
N PHE A 359 -5.69 -22.71 14.65
CA PHE A 359 -5.27 -24.06 14.24
C PHE A 359 -4.31 -24.72 15.24
N ASN A 360 -4.05 -24.13 16.42
CA ASN A 360 -3.07 -24.64 17.40
C ASN A 360 -1.68 -24.96 16.79
N ASN A 361 -1.27 -24.20 15.77
CA ASN A 361 -0.07 -24.44 14.94
C ASN A 361 -0.05 -25.79 14.17
N ASP A 362 -1.18 -26.47 14.01
CA ASP A 362 -1.31 -27.64 13.17
C ASP A 362 -1.49 -27.24 11.69
N LEU A 363 -0.40 -27.32 10.92
CA LEU A 363 -0.40 -27.04 9.49
C LEU A 363 -1.28 -28.04 8.71
N SER A 364 -1.37 -29.30 9.14
CA SER A 364 -2.19 -30.31 8.45
C SER A 364 -3.67 -29.97 8.58
N TRP A 365 -4.12 -29.60 9.78
CA TRP A 365 -5.49 -29.14 10.00
C TRP A 365 -5.79 -27.88 9.19
N MET A 366 -4.89 -26.88 9.23
CA MET A 366 -5.01 -25.67 8.42
C MET A 366 -5.10 -25.97 6.92
N HIS A 367 -4.26 -26.88 6.40
CA HIS A 367 -4.26 -27.30 5.02
C HIS A 367 -5.53 -28.07 4.63
N HIS A 368 -6.05 -28.91 5.52
CA HIS A 368 -7.33 -29.59 5.30
C HIS A 368 -8.48 -28.57 5.22
N THR A 369 -8.58 -27.66 6.19
CA THR A 369 -9.63 -26.64 6.23
C THR A 369 -9.60 -25.72 5.00
N ARG A 370 -8.42 -25.31 4.50
CA ARG A 370 -8.36 -24.42 3.31
C ARG A 370 -8.69 -25.10 1.99
N ASN A 371 -8.59 -26.43 1.95
CA ASN A 371 -8.89 -27.25 0.77
C ASN A 371 -10.35 -27.74 0.79
N ASP A 372 -11.06 -27.62 1.92
CA ASP A 372 -12.47 -27.92 2.06
C ASP A 372 -13.31 -26.64 2.21
N LEU A 373 -14.18 -26.40 1.24
CA LEU A 373 -14.98 -25.18 1.16
C LEU A 373 -15.95 -25.00 2.35
N GLY A 374 -16.53 -26.09 2.85
CA GLY A 374 -17.47 -26.07 3.96
C GLY A 374 -16.75 -25.77 5.27
N ALA A 375 -15.63 -26.43 5.52
CA ALA A 375 -14.78 -26.19 6.67
C ALA A 375 -14.21 -24.76 6.67
N ALA A 376 -13.74 -24.28 5.52
CA ALA A 376 -13.28 -22.91 5.36
C ALA A 376 -14.35 -21.87 5.70
N LYS A 377 -15.60 -22.09 5.25
CA LYS A 377 -16.72 -21.20 5.56
C LYS A 377 -16.99 -21.14 7.06
N MET A 378 -17.10 -22.30 7.71
CA MET A 378 -17.33 -22.38 9.16
C MET A 378 -16.20 -21.70 9.94
N HIS A 379 -14.96 -21.88 9.50
CA HIS A 379 -13.80 -21.21 10.07
C HIS A 379 -13.90 -19.69 9.97
N LEU A 380 -14.24 -19.14 8.80
CA LEU A 380 -14.37 -17.68 8.61
C LEU A 380 -15.48 -17.07 9.47
N VAL A 381 -16.60 -17.77 9.63
CA VAL A 381 -17.69 -17.37 10.54
C VAL A 381 -17.18 -17.30 11.98
N HIS A 382 -16.39 -18.29 12.41
CA HIS A 382 -15.84 -18.34 13.75
C HIS A 382 -14.71 -17.33 14.00
N SER A 383 -13.78 -17.16 13.05
CA SER A 383 -12.61 -16.28 13.18
C SER A 383 -12.95 -14.80 12.97
N GLY A 384 -14.08 -14.53 12.30
CA GLY A 384 -14.49 -13.22 11.82
C GLY A 384 -13.55 -12.68 10.72
N GLY A 385 -13.95 -11.61 10.03
CA GLY A 385 -13.17 -11.01 8.94
C GLY A 385 -12.44 -9.71 9.28
N ARG A 386 -12.75 -9.07 10.41
CA ARG A 386 -12.33 -7.69 10.70
C ARG A 386 -10.81 -7.55 10.82
N ILE A 387 -10.23 -6.51 10.21
CA ILE A 387 -8.82 -6.14 10.43
C ILE A 387 -8.72 -5.39 11.77
N PRO A 388 -7.83 -5.78 12.70
CA PRO A 388 -7.68 -5.11 13.99
C PRO A 388 -7.12 -3.70 13.88
N ASP A 389 -7.53 -2.80 14.78
CA ASP A 389 -6.92 -1.48 14.94
C ASP A 389 -5.54 -1.62 15.60
N GLY A 390 -4.49 -1.36 14.83
CA GLY A 390 -3.10 -1.42 15.26
C GLY A 390 -2.50 -0.08 15.67
N THR A 391 -3.31 0.97 15.89
CA THR A 391 -2.84 2.34 16.17
C THR A 391 -1.68 2.36 17.15
N ARG A 392 -1.84 1.77 18.35
CA ARG A 392 -0.79 1.72 19.39
C ARG A 392 0.52 1.12 18.88
N GLY A 393 0.43 0.00 18.14
CA GLY A 393 1.61 -0.66 17.61
C GLY A 393 2.34 0.17 16.57
N ILE A 394 1.58 0.83 15.69
CA ILE A 394 2.16 1.70 14.68
C ILE A 394 2.74 2.97 15.29
N GLU A 395 2.16 3.55 16.34
CA GLU A 395 2.76 4.67 17.07
C GLU A 395 4.14 4.30 17.64
N ASN A 396 4.25 3.14 18.28
CA ASN A 396 5.53 2.64 18.78
C ASN A 396 6.54 2.42 17.63
N MET A 397 6.10 1.86 16.50
CA MET A 397 6.96 1.71 15.32
C MET A 397 7.40 3.05 14.74
N LEU A 398 6.51 4.05 14.66
CA LEU A 398 6.83 5.41 14.19
C LEU A 398 7.88 6.07 15.09
N GLN A 399 7.76 5.91 16.40
CA GLN A 399 8.74 6.44 17.36
C GLN A 399 10.12 5.78 17.16
N ALA A 400 10.17 4.45 17.01
CA ALA A 400 11.43 3.75 16.72
C ALA A 400 12.01 4.16 15.36
N TYR A 401 11.18 4.19 14.33
CA TYR A 401 11.53 4.61 12.98
C TYR A 401 12.11 6.04 12.95
N SER A 402 11.54 6.97 13.71
CA SER A 402 12.01 8.37 13.75
C SER A 402 13.48 8.52 14.17
N LYS A 403 14.00 7.58 14.95
CA LYS A 403 15.37 7.57 15.47
C LYS A 403 16.31 6.66 14.65
N SER A 404 15.75 5.85 13.77
CA SER A 404 16.45 4.81 13.03
C SER A 404 17.41 5.36 11.98
N ARG A 405 18.45 4.57 11.71
CA ARG A 405 19.41 4.86 10.65
C ARG A 405 18.77 4.75 9.25
N ILE A 406 17.86 3.78 9.04
CA ILE A 406 17.14 3.63 7.77
C ILE A 406 16.34 4.89 7.38
N LYS A 407 15.71 5.57 8.34
CA LYS A 407 15.05 6.85 8.05
C LYS A 407 16.07 7.86 7.50
N ARG A 408 17.13 8.12 8.27
CA ARG A 408 18.08 9.23 8.00
C ARG A 408 18.96 8.98 6.77
N GLU A 409 19.40 7.75 6.57
CA GLU A 409 20.43 7.41 5.57
C GLU A 409 19.86 6.75 4.31
N LEU A 410 18.60 6.27 4.33
CA LEU A 410 17.95 5.65 3.17
C LEU A 410 16.68 6.37 2.74
N HIS A 411 15.65 6.44 3.59
CA HIS A 411 14.36 6.97 3.18
C HIS A 411 14.37 8.49 2.95
N ASP A 412 14.97 9.27 3.86
CA ASP A 412 15.06 10.72 3.71
C ASP A 412 15.86 11.11 2.44
N PRO A 413 17.01 10.47 2.11
CA PRO A 413 17.66 10.65 0.80
C PRO A 413 16.79 10.26 -0.39
N CYS A 414 16.01 9.17 -0.28
CA CYS A 414 15.09 8.74 -1.33
C CYS A 414 13.90 9.69 -1.56
N ASP A 415 13.58 10.55 -0.60
CA ASP A 415 12.55 11.56 -0.75
C ASP A 415 13.06 12.85 -1.42
N ARG A 416 14.37 13.04 -1.56
CA ARG A 416 14.96 14.25 -2.17
C ARG A 416 14.72 14.31 -3.67
N ASP A 417 14.44 15.51 -4.17
CA ASP A 417 14.32 15.74 -5.60
C ASP A 417 15.62 15.39 -6.32
N ILE A 418 15.50 14.68 -7.45
CA ILE A 418 16.64 14.37 -8.32
C ILE A 418 16.83 15.57 -9.25
N ASN A 419 18.04 16.13 -9.27
CA ASN A 419 18.36 17.25 -10.16
C ASN A 419 18.31 16.80 -11.63
N PRO A 420 17.43 17.38 -12.48
CA PRO A 420 17.35 17.07 -13.90
C PRO A 420 18.66 17.33 -14.66
N ASP A 421 19.45 18.32 -14.25
CA ASP A 421 20.76 18.61 -14.87
C ASP A 421 21.72 17.44 -14.67
N ARG A 422 21.73 16.88 -13.46
CA ARG A 422 22.59 15.74 -13.14
C ARG A 422 22.21 14.48 -13.91
N ILE A 423 20.92 14.28 -14.19
CA ILE A 423 20.44 13.22 -15.09
C ILE A 423 21.02 13.44 -16.50
N ARG A 424 20.89 14.67 -17.04
CA ARG A 424 21.42 15.01 -18.36
C ARG A 424 22.94 14.86 -18.43
N ASP A 425 23.66 15.23 -17.37
CA ASP A 425 25.11 15.10 -17.31
C ASP A 425 25.56 13.64 -17.33
N PHE A 426 24.87 12.73 -16.63
CA PHE A 426 25.14 11.30 -16.73
C PHE A 426 24.95 10.78 -18.15
N ILE A 427 23.85 11.16 -18.82
CA ILE A 427 23.55 10.72 -20.19
C ILE A 427 24.57 11.30 -21.18
N ASN A 428 24.81 12.61 -21.15
CA ASN A 428 25.69 13.32 -22.09
C ASN A 428 27.16 12.94 -21.93
N SER A 429 27.59 12.60 -20.71
CA SER A 429 28.94 12.07 -20.47
C SER A 429 29.07 10.59 -20.80
N ASN A 430 27.99 9.94 -21.27
CA ASN A 430 27.89 8.50 -21.45
C ASN A 430 28.35 7.74 -20.19
N TYR A 431 27.90 8.20 -19.02
CA TYR A 431 28.19 7.60 -17.71
C TYR A 431 29.68 7.49 -17.37
N ARG A 432 30.55 8.32 -17.97
CA ARG A 432 32.01 8.26 -17.83
C ARG A 432 32.50 8.25 -16.38
N GLU A 433 31.85 8.99 -15.48
CA GLU A 433 32.21 8.98 -14.05
C GLU A 433 32.03 7.58 -13.43
N ILE A 434 30.90 6.94 -13.74
CA ILE A 434 30.59 5.59 -13.27
C ILE A 434 31.57 4.59 -13.87
N TRP A 435 31.88 4.70 -15.16
CA TRP A 435 32.85 3.81 -15.82
C TRP A 435 34.23 3.87 -15.17
N ARG A 436 34.67 5.07 -14.79
CA ARG A 436 35.99 5.26 -14.16
C ARG A 436 36.05 4.66 -12.75
N ARG A 437 34.97 4.76 -11.97
CA ARG A 437 34.95 4.37 -10.54
C ARG A 437 34.48 2.92 -10.33
N CYS A 438 33.55 2.48 -11.17
CA CYS A 438 32.88 1.18 -11.12
C CYS A 438 32.89 0.50 -12.50
N PRO A 439 34.06 0.16 -13.08
CA PRO A 439 34.12 -0.47 -14.40
C PRO A 439 33.39 -1.82 -14.47
N SER A 440 33.22 -2.51 -13.34
CA SER A 440 32.55 -3.81 -13.24
C SER A 440 31.05 -3.78 -13.58
N ILE A 441 30.38 -2.64 -13.45
CA ILE A 441 28.93 -2.49 -13.71
C ILE A 441 28.64 -1.89 -15.09
N LEU A 442 29.67 -1.65 -15.90
CA LEU A 442 29.54 -1.10 -17.24
C LEU A 442 28.59 -1.94 -18.10
N HIS A 443 28.75 -3.26 -18.02
CA HIS A 443 27.93 -4.21 -18.77
C HIS A 443 26.44 -4.04 -18.48
N ASP A 444 26.09 -3.85 -17.20
CA ASP A 444 24.70 -3.68 -16.77
C ASP A 444 24.10 -2.36 -17.26
N ILE A 445 24.92 -1.30 -17.35
CA ILE A 445 24.49 0.00 -17.89
C ILE A 445 24.38 -0.04 -19.41
N GLU A 446 25.24 -0.78 -20.11
CA GLU A 446 25.16 -0.96 -21.56
C GLU A 446 24.01 -1.88 -21.97
N LYS A 447 23.76 -2.93 -21.20
CA LYS A 447 22.62 -3.85 -21.35
C LYS A 447 21.53 -3.58 -20.31
N ALA A 448 21.15 -2.32 -20.19
CA ALA A 448 20.16 -1.88 -19.21
C ALA A 448 18.83 -2.62 -19.31
N GLN A 449 18.44 -3.06 -20.51
CA GLN A 449 17.37 -4.04 -20.67
C GLN A 449 17.98 -5.45 -20.85
N PRO A 450 17.68 -6.43 -19.98
CA PRO A 450 16.75 -6.41 -18.85
C PRO A 450 17.39 -6.02 -17.49
N ASN A 451 18.69 -5.76 -17.42
CA ASN A 451 19.43 -5.73 -16.15
C ASN A 451 18.93 -4.66 -15.18
N PHE A 452 18.57 -3.47 -15.65
CA PHE A 452 17.99 -2.39 -14.85
C PHE A 452 16.48 -2.56 -14.56
N LEU A 453 15.89 -3.70 -14.98
CA LEU A 453 14.58 -4.19 -14.54
C LEU A 453 14.68 -5.42 -13.63
N SER A 454 15.88 -5.98 -13.45
CA SER A 454 16.12 -7.16 -12.61
C SER A 454 16.57 -6.73 -11.21
N PRO A 455 15.85 -7.10 -10.13
CA PRO A 455 16.26 -6.79 -8.76
C PRO A 455 17.67 -7.30 -8.42
N GLN A 456 18.04 -8.49 -8.93
CA GLN A 456 19.35 -9.09 -8.69
C GLN A 456 20.49 -8.25 -9.30
N SER A 457 20.35 -7.87 -10.57
CA SER A 457 21.33 -7.03 -11.26
C SER A 457 21.41 -5.64 -10.62
N LEU A 458 20.27 -5.05 -10.26
CA LEU A 458 20.22 -3.75 -9.58
C LEU A 458 20.90 -3.79 -8.21
N LYS A 459 20.67 -4.86 -7.42
CA LYS A 459 21.33 -5.04 -6.13
C LYS A 459 22.84 -5.04 -6.31
N TRP A 460 23.36 -5.85 -7.24
CA TRP A 460 24.79 -5.86 -7.58
C TRP A 460 25.31 -4.46 -7.96
N VAL A 461 24.60 -3.75 -8.85
CA VAL A 461 24.99 -2.39 -9.27
C VAL A 461 25.10 -1.45 -8.06
N TYR A 462 24.10 -1.45 -7.19
CA TYR A 462 24.08 -0.57 -6.02
C TYR A 462 25.16 -0.92 -4.99
N GLU A 463 25.43 -2.21 -4.77
CA GLU A 463 26.52 -2.65 -3.89
C GLU A 463 27.88 -2.18 -4.42
N GLN A 464 28.12 -2.30 -5.73
CA GLN A 464 29.37 -1.81 -6.35
C GLN A 464 29.51 -0.28 -6.23
N MET A 465 28.42 0.47 -6.46
CA MET A 465 28.42 1.92 -6.28
C MET A 465 28.67 2.31 -4.82
N ALA A 466 28.00 1.65 -3.88
CA ALA A 466 28.13 1.96 -2.46
C ALA A 466 29.57 1.71 -1.96
N ASN A 467 30.19 0.61 -2.40
CA ASN A 467 31.60 0.29 -2.11
C ASN A 467 32.59 1.33 -2.66
N LYS A 468 32.18 2.14 -3.63
CA LYS A 468 32.98 3.25 -4.17
C LYS A 468 32.60 4.62 -3.59
N GLY A 469 31.73 4.65 -2.58
CA GLY A 469 31.34 5.87 -1.87
C GLY A 469 30.30 6.71 -2.60
N PHE A 470 29.50 6.12 -3.50
CA PHE A 470 28.32 6.79 -4.03
C PHE A 470 27.19 6.79 -3.01
N SER A 471 26.45 7.90 -2.93
CA SER A 471 25.28 8.02 -2.05
C SER A 471 24.04 7.35 -2.65
N ILE A 472 23.02 7.11 -1.81
CA ILE A 472 21.70 6.63 -2.27
C ILE A 472 21.10 7.55 -3.34
N LEU A 473 21.25 8.87 -3.17
CA LEU A 473 20.77 9.83 -4.15
C LEU A 473 21.50 9.69 -5.49
N ASP A 474 22.81 9.40 -5.48
CA ASP A 474 23.57 9.15 -6.71
C ASP A 474 23.09 7.88 -7.42
N MET A 475 22.79 6.81 -6.67
CA MET A 475 22.24 5.56 -7.23
C MET A 475 20.87 5.79 -7.88
N MET A 476 19.97 6.51 -7.19
CA MET A 476 18.67 6.85 -7.76
C MET A 476 18.79 7.75 -9.00
N THR A 477 19.72 8.70 -8.98
CA THR A 477 19.98 9.60 -10.11
C THR A 477 20.50 8.81 -11.31
N LEU A 478 21.41 7.85 -11.09
CA LEU A 478 21.88 6.95 -12.13
C LEU A 478 20.74 6.11 -12.71
N SER A 479 19.96 5.44 -11.87
CA SER A 479 18.84 4.61 -12.32
C SER A 479 17.83 5.42 -13.12
N LYS A 480 17.50 6.62 -12.65
CA LYS A 480 16.62 7.54 -13.38
C LYS A 480 17.24 7.97 -14.72
N ALA A 481 18.54 8.24 -14.77
CA ALA A 481 19.23 8.57 -16.01
C ALA A 481 19.17 7.43 -17.02
N VAL A 482 19.44 6.19 -16.60
CA VAL A 482 19.32 4.99 -17.44
C VAL A 482 17.89 4.80 -17.96
N TYR A 483 16.87 5.03 -17.14
CA TYR A 483 15.47 4.95 -17.55
C TYR A 483 15.04 6.07 -18.51
N CYS A 484 15.71 7.22 -18.47
CA CYS A 484 15.43 8.36 -19.35
C CYS A 484 16.28 8.36 -20.62
N ASP A 485 17.32 7.55 -20.69
CA ASP A 485 18.23 7.49 -21.82
C ASP A 485 17.61 6.70 -23.00
N PRO A 486 17.31 7.37 -24.13
CA PRO A 486 16.67 6.73 -25.27
C PRO A 486 17.54 5.65 -25.92
N VAL A 487 18.87 5.69 -25.72
CA VAL A 487 19.80 4.68 -26.24
C VAL A 487 19.67 3.37 -25.47
N LYS A 488 19.34 3.44 -24.17
CA LYS A 488 19.24 2.27 -23.30
C LYS A 488 17.98 1.44 -23.50
N ARG A 489 16.92 2.05 -24.06
CA ARG A 489 15.65 1.39 -24.43
C ARG A 489 15.04 0.60 -23.27
N VAL A 490 15.15 1.10 -22.04
CA VAL A 490 14.51 0.49 -20.88
C VAL A 490 13.02 0.81 -20.91
N ASP A 491 12.20 -0.23 -20.98
CA ASP A 491 10.74 -0.11 -21.06
C ASP A 491 10.12 -0.37 -19.69
N ILE A 492 9.69 0.71 -19.03
CA ILE A 492 8.96 0.64 -17.76
C ILE A 492 7.47 0.60 -18.09
N ASP A 493 6.76 -0.42 -17.57
CA ASP A 493 5.32 -0.58 -17.76
C ASP A 493 4.60 0.77 -17.49
N PRO A 494 3.80 1.30 -18.44
CA PRO A 494 3.17 2.61 -18.35
C PRO A 494 2.29 2.85 -17.12
N LYS A 495 1.95 1.81 -16.37
CA LYS A 495 1.27 1.95 -15.08
C LYS A 495 2.18 2.45 -13.95
N TYR A 496 3.50 2.36 -14.08
CA TYR A 496 4.46 2.88 -13.11
C TYR A 496 5.11 4.18 -13.58
N SER A 497 5.49 5.04 -12.62
CA SER A 497 6.33 6.22 -12.91
C SER A 497 7.82 5.88 -12.80
N LYS A 498 8.67 6.51 -13.63
CA LYS A 498 10.13 6.32 -13.54
C LYS A 498 10.68 6.89 -12.22
N ASP A 499 10.03 7.90 -11.66
CA ASP A 499 10.32 8.49 -10.34
C ASP A 499 10.12 7.53 -9.16
N GLU A 500 9.15 6.62 -9.25
CA GLU A 500 8.95 5.58 -8.25
C GLU A 500 9.86 4.39 -8.52
N TRP A 501 9.98 4.01 -9.79
CA TRP A 501 10.81 2.89 -10.19
C TRP A 501 12.30 3.12 -9.93
N CYS A 502 12.81 4.36 -9.92
CA CYS A 502 14.19 4.61 -9.54
C CYS A 502 14.48 4.44 -8.03
N ARG A 503 13.47 4.14 -7.20
CA ARG A 503 13.59 3.92 -5.75
C ARG A 503 13.97 2.49 -5.37
N TRP A 504 14.37 1.64 -6.32
CA TRP A 504 14.93 0.33 -6.04
C TRP A 504 16.03 0.30 -4.95
N PRO A 505 16.93 1.30 -4.81
CA PRO A 505 17.88 1.32 -3.71
C PRO A 505 17.20 1.23 -2.33
N ALA A 506 16.03 1.87 -2.18
CA ALA A 506 15.28 1.80 -0.94
C ALA A 506 14.93 0.35 -0.59
N VAL A 507 14.42 -0.44 -1.55
CA VAL A 507 14.08 -1.86 -1.36
C VAL A 507 15.33 -2.72 -1.13
N LEU A 508 16.34 -2.57 -2.00
CA LEU A 508 17.45 -3.52 -2.11
C LEU A 508 18.60 -3.27 -1.14
N MET A 509 18.74 -2.03 -0.65
CA MET A 509 19.83 -1.64 0.26
C MET A 509 19.37 -1.51 1.71
N GLY A 510 18.09 -1.78 2.01
CA GLY A 510 17.49 -1.59 3.34
C GLY A 510 18.30 -2.15 4.51
N GLU A 511 18.85 -3.36 4.35
CA GLU A 511 19.62 -4.03 5.40
C GLU A 511 20.94 -3.34 5.75
N TRP A 512 21.52 -2.57 4.84
CA TRP A 512 22.76 -1.83 5.09
C TRP A 512 22.56 -0.71 6.12
N PHE A 513 21.30 -0.32 6.34
CA PHE A 513 20.88 0.77 7.21
C PHE A 513 20.04 0.30 8.40
N LYS A 514 20.07 -1.00 8.72
CA LYS A 514 19.56 -1.49 10.00
C LYS A 514 20.33 -0.85 11.17
N GLY A 515 19.65 -0.64 12.30
CA GLY A 515 20.16 0.15 13.43
C GLY A 515 19.14 1.16 13.90
#